data_AF-A0A1I7W4U0-F1
#
_entry.id   AF-A0A1I7W4U0-F1
#
_cell.length_a   1.000
_cell.length_b   1.000
_cell.length_c   1.000
_cell.angle_alpha   90.00
_cell.angle_beta   90.00
_cell.angle_gamma   90.00
#
_symmetry.space_group_name_H-M   'P 1'
#
loop_
_entity.id
_entity.type
_entity.pdbx_description
1 polymer ?
#
loop_
_entity_poly.entity_id
_entity_poly.type
_entity_poly.pdbx_seq_one_letter_code
_entity_poly.pdbx_strand_id
1 'polypeptide(L)'
;MSHIGQIYQYEPLRNQVMGQSNKDFEKLPLVGFSICSGMEIIKQKLHPSNTVAFKSWNSPEMPLWARNRVKTDDYLRMLLRFEKKRLGVCFRLNSFPPSCYVYFDYPPNHPVEELYLALINSEMFNEQGIPFIAMPNPTEIFVWTAQKMQKAINKEEREAIKPLIQNTTSKSNKARTTVPMCTFCWERPIDTLLMPCNHAVCCKICKDNYISYERKRNKAKNLSMDVVCPICREKIEGVAQIWFPKICRCLLCKNDCNKLSAVAGGKNGCGCVIGCYEKARKLCEDGGSCPHCQKELIDVLQIFIQDDRD
;
A
#
# COMPACT_ATOMS: atom_id res chain seq x y z
N MET A 1 33.19 -17.06 -8.67
CA MET A 1 33.08 -15.86 -7.80
C MET A 1 31.61 -15.63 -7.50
N SER A 2 31.19 -15.94 -6.27
CA SER A 2 29.81 -15.79 -5.81
C SER A 2 29.50 -14.31 -5.58
N HIS A 3 28.67 -13.72 -6.44
CA HIS A 3 28.19 -12.35 -6.26
C HIS A 3 27.25 -12.29 -5.04
N ILE A 4 27.79 -11.92 -3.89
CA ILE A 4 27.04 -11.72 -2.65
C ILE A 4 26.28 -10.40 -2.80
N GLY A 5 24.94 -10.49 -2.82
CA GLY A 5 24.05 -9.32 -2.78
C GLY A 5 24.23 -8.54 -1.49
N GLN A 6 24.21 -7.21 -1.57
CA GLN A 6 24.25 -6.35 -0.40
C GLN A 6 22.97 -6.51 0.43
N ILE A 7 23.15 -6.48 1.75
CA ILE A 7 22.09 -6.59 2.74
C ILE A 7 21.98 -5.23 3.43
N TYR A 8 20.83 -4.59 3.30
CA TYR A 8 20.60 -3.26 3.84
C TYR A 8 20.06 -3.34 5.27
N GLN A 9 20.71 -2.61 6.17
CA GLN A 9 20.13 -2.22 7.46
C GLN A 9 19.20 -1.03 7.20
N TYR A 10 17.99 -1.07 7.75
CA TYR A 10 17.11 0.11 7.74
C TYR A 10 17.68 1.13 8.74
N GLU A 11 18.61 1.95 8.26
CA GLU A 11 18.88 3.25 8.86
C GLU A 11 18.35 4.32 7.90
N PRO A 12 17.76 5.43 8.40
CA PRO A 12 17.37 6.54 7.55
C PRO A 12 18.63 7.15 6.94
N LEU A 13 18.99 6.67 5.75
CA LEU A 13 20.14 7.12 4.97
C LEU A 13 19.92 8.58 4.56
N ARG A 14 20.37 9.49 5.41
CA ARG A 14 20.52 10.90 5.07
C ARG A 14 21.63 11.02 4.04
N ASN A 15 21.27 11.57 2.90
CA ASN A 15 22.18 12.10 1.87
C ASN A 15 22.95 11.03 1.08
N GLN A 16 22.27 10.39 0.12
CA GLN A 16 22.93 10.07 -1.14
C GLN A 16 22.16 10.71 -2.30
N VAL A 17 22.90 11.50 -3.08
CA VAL A 17 22.43 12.04 -4.36
C VAL A 17 22.41 10.86 -5.33
N MET A 18 21.23 10.25 -5.50
CA MET A 18 21.04 9.05 -6.30
C MET A 18 20.91 9.40 -7.78
N GLY A 19 21.83 8.90 -8.60
CA GLY A 19 21.73 8.95 -10.05
C GLY A 19 20.55 8.11 -10.55
N GLN A 20 19.78 8.64 -11.49
CA GLN A 20 18.73 7.89 -12.19
C GLN A 20 19.33 6.70 -12.93
N SER A 21 18.86 5.49 -12.61
CA SER A 21 19.11 4.30 -13.42
C SER A 21 18.25 4.38 -14.68
N ASN A 22 18.86 4.54 -15.85
CA ASN A 22 18.22 4.41 -17.17
C ASN A 22 18.29 2.97 -17.68
N LYS A 23 18.00 1.97 -16.84
CA LYS A 23 18.15 0.56 -17.19
C LYS A 23 16.90 -0.23 -16.85
N ASP A 24 16.29 -0.82 -17.87
CA ASP A 24 15.26 -1.84 -17.73
C ASP A 24 15.89 -3.17 -17.29
N PHE A 25 15.18 -3.95 -16.49
CA PHE A 25 15.60 -5.29 -16.06
C PHE A 25 14.65 -6.34 -16.62
N GLU A 26 15.19 -7.46 -17.11
CA GLU A 26 14.37 -8.57 -17.61
C GLU A 26 13.50 -9.19 -16.51
N LYS A 27 13.97 -9.16 -15.26
CA LYS A 27 13.29 -9.74 -14.10
C LYS A 27 13.51 -8.90 -12.84
N LEU A 28 12.59 -9.02 -11.88
CA LEU A 28 12.76 -8.45 -10.55
C LEU A 28 13.98 -9.06 -9.83
N PRO A 29 14.70 -8.29 -8.98
CA PRO A 29 15.68 -8.85 -8.07
C PRO A 29 15.05 -9.92 -7.22
N LEU A 30 15.80 -10.98 -6.89
CA LEU A 30 15.35 -11.89 -5.86
C LEU A 30 15.36 -11.13 -4.52
N VAL A 31 14.22 -11.17 -3.83
CA VAL A 31 14.05 -10.56 -2.51
C VAL A 31 14.15 -11.65 -1.45
N GLY A 32 14.95 -11.38 -0.43
CA GLY A 32 15.06 -12.21 0.76
C GLY A 32 15.21 -11.37 2.01
N PHE A 33 15.15 -12.06 3.14
CA PHE A 33 15.32 -11.45 4.45
C PHE A 33 16.35 -12.21 5.24
N SER A 34 17.26 -11.45 5.83
CA SER A 34 18.35 -11.95 6.64
C SER A 34 18.15 -11.54 8.08
N ILE A 35 18.54 -12.42 8.98
CA ILE A 35 18.65 -12.11 10.41
C ILE A 35 20.04 -11.55 10.78
N CYS A 36 21.00 -11.67 9.87
CA CYS A 36 22.34 -11.11 10.02
C CYS A 36 22.55 -9.94 9.06
N SER A 37 23.27 -8.91 9.50
CA SER A 37 23.69 -7.84 8.60
C SER A 37 24.64 -8.36 7.52
N GLY A 38 24.73 -7.66 6.38
CA GLY A 38 25.69 -8.01 5.33
C GLY A 38 27.14 -7.97 5.81
N MET A 39 27.45 -7.00 6.68
CA MET A 39 28.77 -6.86 7.30
C MET A 39 29.13 -8.07 8.16
N GLU A 40 28.17 -8.58 8.93
CA GLU A 40 28.37 -9.75 9.77
C GLU A 40 28.60 -11.02 8.93
N ILE A 41 27.79 -11.23 7.88
CA ILE A 41 27.97 -12.36 6.96
C ILE A 41 29.37 -12.37 6.35
N ILE A 42 29.86 -11.20 5.92
CA ILE A 42 31.21 -11.05 5.34
C ILE A 42 32.26 -11.34 6.41
N LYS A 43 32.16 -10.68 7.58
CA LYS A 43 33.14 -10.78 8.67
C LYS A 43 33.27 -12.22 9.19
N GLN A 44 32.15 -12.92 9.36
CA GLN A 44 32.10 -14.28 9.87
C GLN A 44 32.20 -15.35 8.78
N LYS A 45 32.33 -14.95 7.51
CA LYS A 45 32.36 -15.86 6.34
C LYS A 45 31.15 -16.81 6.29
N LEU A 46 29.98 -16.31 6.67
CA LEU A 46 28.75 -17.10 6.65
C LEU A 46 28.29 -17.30 5.21
N HIS A 47 27.73 -18.46 4.91
CA HIS A 47 27.18 -18.73 3.60
C HIS A 47 25.78 -18.07 3.48
N PRO A 48 25.50 -17.23 2.45
CA PRO A 48 24.23 -16.52 2.33
C PRO A 48 22.98 -17.41 2.33
N SER A 49 23.08 -18.65 1.84
CA SER A 49 21.95 -19.61 1.89
C SER A 49 21.54 -20.01 3.31
N ASN A 50 22.41 -19.80 4.29
CA ASN A 50 22.18 -20.18 5.68
C ASN A 50 21.72 -19.01 6.53
N THR A 51 21.86 -17.79 6.03
CA THR A 51 21.55 -16.55 6.76
C THR A 51 20.40 -15.79 6.15
N VAL A 52 20.06 -16.07 4.89
CA VAL A 52 19.02 -15.35 4.16
C VAL A 52 17.94 -16.29 3.64
N ALA A 53 16.71 -16.02 4.02
CA ALA A 53 15.53 -16.71 3.50
C ALA A 53 15.06 -16.04 2.20
N PHE A 54 15.12 -16.75 1.07
CA PHE A 54 14.66 -16.26 -0.23
C PHE A 54 13.42 -17.02 -0.70
N LYS A 55 12.60 -16.33 -1.50
CA LYS A 55 11.48 -16.95 -2.24
C LYS A 55 11.63 -16.66 -3.72
N SER A 56 11.48 -17.70 -4.54
CA SER A 56 11.53 -17.54 -6.00
C SER A 56 10.30 -16.80 -6.50
N TRP A 57 10.47 -15.86 -7.44
CA TRP A 57 9.37 -15.24 -8.19
C TRP A 57 8.54 -16.25 -9.00
N ASN A 58 9.08 -17.45 -9.22
CA ASN A 58 8.36 -18.54 -9.89
C ASN A 58 7.46 -19.34 -8.95
N SER A 59 7.51 -19.10 -7.63
CA SER A 59 6.74 -19.86 -6.64
C SER A 59 5.23 -19.68 -6.83
N PRO A 60 4.39 -20.71 -6.58
CA PRO A 60 2.92 -20.63 -6.77
C PRO A 60 2.19 -19.59 -5.93
N GLU A 61 2.85 -19.07 -4.90
CA GLU A 61 2.38 -18.01 -4.00
C GLU A 61 2.61 -16.59 -4.56
N MET A 62 3.54 -16.44 -5.50
CA MET A 62 3.90 -15.17 -6.12
C MET A 62 2.88 -14.72 -7.16
N PRO A 63 2.69 -13.41 -7.36
CA PRO A 63 1.74 -12.90 -8.32
C PRO A 63 2.24 -13.11 -9.76
N LEU A 64 1.31 -13.30 -10.71
CA LEU A 64 1.66 -13.53 -12.12
C LEU A 64 2.53 -12.42 -12.72
N TRP A 65 2.33 -11.17 -12.26
CA TRP A 65 3.12 -10.03 -12.72
C TRP A 65 4.59 -10.10 -12.27
N ALA A 66 4.96 -10.96 -11.33
CA ALA A 66 6.36 -11.09 -10.87
C ALA A 66 7.31 -11.58 -11.97
N ARG A 67 6.76 -12.10 -13.07
CA ARG A 67 7.51 -12.54 -14.27
C ARG A 67 7.62 -11.44 -15.34
N ASN A 68 7.03 -10.28 -15.11
CA ASN A 68 7.05 -9.20 -16.08
C ASN A 68 8.44 -8.52 -16.07
N ARG A 69 8.82 -8.00 -17.24
CA ARG A 69 9.96 -7.10 -17.40
C ARG A 69 9.75 -5.85 -16.54
N VAL A 70 10.81 -5.42 -15.87
CA VAL A 70 10.83 -4.24 -15.00
C VAL A 70 11.37 -3.07 -15.81
N LYS A 71 10.57 -2.03 -15.96
CA LYS A 71 10.95 -0.83 -16.71
C LYS A 71 11.67 0.17 -15.83
N THR A 72 12.44 1.03 -16.47
CA THR A 72 12.92 2.29 -15.92
C THR A 72 11.71 3.06 -15.36
N ASP A 73 11.73 3.38 -14.06
CA ASP A 73 10.64 3.96 -13.25
C ASP A 73 9.55 3.00 -12.71
N ASP A 74 9.71 1.69 -12.86
CA ASP A 74 8.90 0.75 -12.10
C ASP A 74 9.34 0.76 -10.63
N TYR A 75 8.38 0.62 -9.72
CA TYR A 75 8.65 0.60 -8.29
C TYR A 75 7.99 -0.61 -7.63
N LEU A 76 8.80 -1.37 -6.89
CA LEU A 76 8.33 -2.49 -6.08
C LEU A 76 8.05 -1.98 -4.67
N ARG A 77 6.84 -2.24 -4.19
CA ARG A 77 6.45 -2.00 -2.81
C ARG A 77 6.35 -3.30 -2.04
N MET A 78 6.75 -3.22 -0.78
CA MET A 78 6.75 -4.34 0.14
C MET A 78 6.07 -3.90 1.42
N LEU A 79 4.90 -4.46 1.70
CA LEU A 79 4.23 -4.31 2.98
C LEU A 79 4.66 -5.46 3.89
N LEU A 80 5.25 -5.12 5.03
CA LEU A 80 5.78 -6.07 6.00
C LEU A 80 4.78 -6.25 7.15
N ARG A 81 4.55 -7.51 7.54
CA ARG A 81 3.78 -7.87 8.74
C ARG A 81 4.63 -8.78 9.62
N PHE A 82 5.01 -8.28 10.78
CA PHE A 82 5.79 -9.02 11.75
C PHE A 82 4.88 -9.93 12.58
N GLU A 83 5.15 -11.23 12.60
CA GLU A 83 4.46 -12.21 13.45
C GLU A 83 5.47 -12.95 14.32
N LYS A 84 5.05 -13.54 15.44
CA LYS A 84 5.97 -14.18 16.40
C LYS A 84 6.95 -15.21 15.82
N LYS A 85 6.61 -15.87 14.71
CA LYS A 85 7.41 -16.97 14.12
C LYS A 85 7.80 -16.74 12.66
N ARG A 86 7.30 -15.68 12.03
CA ARG A 86 7.44 -15.47 10.59
C ARG A 86 7.21 -14.01 10.21
N LEU A 87 7.76 -13.63 9.07
CA LEU A 87 7.48 -12.38 8.41
C LEU A 87 6.51 -12.60 7.25
N GLY A 88 5.36 -11.93 7.29
CA GLY A 88 4.48 -11.82 6.13
C GLY A 88 4.92 -10.67 5.24
N VAL A 89 5.06 -10.91 3.93
CA VAL A 89 5.43 -9.89 2.95
C VAL A 89 4.42 -9.87 1.82
N CYS A 90 3.85 -8.70 1.57
CA CYS A 90 2.97 -8.45 0.45
C CYS A 90 3.68 -7.55 -0.57
N PHE A 91 3.84 -8.04 -1.79
CA PHE A 91 4.55 -7.37 -2.87
C PHE A 91 3.58 -6.65 -3.78
N ARG A 92 3.97 -5.49 -4.30
CA ARG A 92 3.22 -4.77 -5.34
C ARG A 92 4.16 -4.05 -6.31
N LEU A 93 4.12 -4.40 -7.59
CA LEU A 93 4.80 -3.64 -8.63
C LEU A 93 3.87 -2.55 -9.17
N ASN A 94 4.28 -1.28 -9.12
CA ASN A 94 3.48 -0.15 -9.61
C ASN A 94 2.03 -0.18 -9.12
N SER A 95 1.09 -0.03 -10.05
CA SER A 95 -0.36 -0.14 -9.86
C SER A 95 -0.92 -1.57 -10.03
N PHE A 96 -0.07 -2.59 -10.22
CA PHE A 96 -0.55 -3.98 -10.27
C PHE A 96 -1.20 -4.41 -8.94
N PRO A 97 -2.11 -5.39 -8.92
CA PRO A 97 -2.67 -5.90 -7.68
C PRO A 97 -1.58 -6.35 -6.68
N PRO A 98 -1.75 -6.10 -5.37
CA PRO A 98 -0.84 -6.64 -4.37
C PRO A 98 -0.85 -8.18 -4.42
N SER A 99 0.28 -8.80 -4.08
CA SER A 99 0.35 -10.25 -3.88
C SER A 99 -0.43 -10.66 -2.64
N CYS A 100 -0.75 -11.95 -2.53
CA CYS A 100 -0.99 -12.51 -1.21
C CYS A 100 0.26 -12.34 -0.32
N TYR A 101 0.06 -12.38 1.00
CA TYR A 101 1.19 -12.50 1.93
C TYR A 101 1.98 -13.76 1.63
N VAL A 102 3.27 -13.57 1.35
CA VAL A 102 4.30 -14.60 1.28
C VAL A 102 5.01 -14.62 2.62
N TYR A 103 5.18 -15.80 3.20
CA TYR A 103 5.76 -15.92 4.54
C TYR A 103 7.22 -16.39 4.48
N PHE A 104 8.04 -15.76 5.32
CA PHE A 104 9.43 -16.12 5.58
C PHE A 104 9.53 -16.51 7.06
N ASP A 105 9.84 -17.76 7.34
CA ASP A 105 9.91 -18.25 8.71
C ASP A 105 11.20 -17.77 9.39
N TYR A 106 11.08 -17.36 10.65
CA TYR A 106 12.24 -17.02 11.46
C TYR A 106 12.92 -18.30 11.97
N PRO A 107 14.26 -18.29 12.12
CA PRO A 107 14.93 -19.33 12.89
C PRO A 107 14.36 -19.42 14.31
N PRO A 108 14.31 -20.61 14.92
CA PRO A 108 13.83 -20.78 16.29
C PRO A 108 14.59 -19.85 17.25
N ASN A 109 13.85 -19.16 18.13
CA ASN A 109 14.37 -18.28 19.19
C ASN A 109 15.10 -17.01 18.71
N HIS A 110 14.92 -16.57 17.46
CA HIS A 110 15.53 -15.32 16.99
C HIS A 110 14.75 -14.08 17.49
N PRO A 111 15.42 -13.04 18.03
CA PRO A 111 14.77 -11.77 18.34
C PRO A 111 14.25 -11.13 17.04
N VAL A 112 12.97 -10.73 17.04
CA VAL A 112 12.30 -10.13 15.85
C VAL A 112 12.81 -8.70 15.55
N GLU A 113 13.68 -8.17 16.42
CA GLU A 113 14.12 -6.78 16.44
C GLU A 113 15.11 -6.42 15.31
N GLU A 114 15.79 -7.42 14.74
CA GLU A 114 16.78 -7.19 13.67
C GLU A 114 16.47 -8.06 12.45
N LEU A 115 15.98 -7.41 11.41
CA LEU A 115 15.68 -8.02 10.12
C LEU A 115 16.22 -7.13 9.01
N TYR A 116 16.99 -7.73 8.11
CA TYR A 116 17.66 -7.04 7.02
C TYR A 116 17.11 -7.46 5.67
N LEU A 117 16.94 -6.50 4.76
CA LEU A 117 16.52 -6.77 3.39
C LEU A 117 17.73 -7.22 2.58
N ALA A 118 17.62 -8.38 1.92
CA ALA A 118 18.62 -8.89 1.01
C ALA A 118 18.10 -8.86 -0.43
N LEU A 119 18.88 -8.26 -1.33
CA LEU A 119 18.57 -8.18 -2.75
C LEU A 119 19.64 -8.92 -3.54
N ILE A 120 19.25 -9.93 -4.33
CA ILE A 120 20.17 -10.66 -5.20
C ILE A 120 19.84 -10.37 -6.66
N ASN A 121 20.74 -9.65 -7.31
CA ASN A 121 20.87 -9.61 -8.77
C ASN A 121 22.21 -8.96 -9.17
N SER A 122 23.05 -9.65 -9.94
CA SER A 122 24.32 -9.09 -10.44
C SER A 122 24.12 -7.93 -11.43
N GLU A 123 22.98 -7.86 -12.11
CA GLU A 123 22.70 -6.83 -13.12
C GLU A 123 22.31 -5.47 -12.54
N MET A 124 22.02 -5.45 -11.23
CA MET A 124 21.48 -4.31 -10.50
C MET A 124 22.54 -3.52 -9.75
N PHE A 125 23.79 -3.95 -9.80
CA PHE A 125 24.91 -3.20 -9.25
C PHE A 125 25.87 -2.85 -10.38
N ASN A 126 26.50 -1.69 -10.31
CA ASN A 126 27.63 -1.40 -11.18
C ASN A 126 28.88 -2.18 -10.73
N GLU A 127 29.98 -2.04 -11.47
CA GLU A 127 31.25 -2.72 -11.16
C GLU A 127 31.81 -2.34 -9.79
N GLN A 128 31.41 -1.18 -9.26
CA GLN A 128 31.78 -0.68 -7.93
C GLN A 128 30.84 -1.17 -6.82
N GLY A 129 29.83 -1.98 -7.14
CA GLY A 129 28.86 -2.50 -6.18
C GLY A 129 27.80 -1.47 -5.74
N ILE A 130 27.61 -0.39 -6.50
CA ILE A 130 26.58 0.63 -6.24
C ILE A 130 25.27 0.16 -6.90
N PRO A 131 24.15 0.15 -6.16
CA PRO A 131 22.86 -0.27 -6.70
C PRO A 131 22.32 0.73 -7.75
N PHE A 132 21.76 0.22 -8.85
CA PHE A 132 20.93 0.94 -9.80
C PHE A 132 19.48 1.09 -9.32
N ILE A 133 19.22 0.94 -8.02
CA ILE A 133 17.91 1.06 -7.40
C ILE A 133 17.93 2.10 -6.29
N ALA A 134 16.85 2.86 -6.20
CA ALA A 134 16.62 3.77 -5.09
C ALA A 134 15.73 3.11 -4.04
N MET A 135 16.06 3.32 -2.77
CA MET A 135 15.21 2.99 -1.63
C MET A 135 14.74 4.29 -0.98
N PRO A 136 13.73 4.96 -1.58
CA PRO A 136 13.24 6.23 -1.07
C PRO A 136 12.54 6.07 0.28
N ASN A 137 12.70 7.05 1.18
CA ASN A 137 11.91 7.15 2.41
C ASN A 137 10.45 7.55 2.10
N PRO A 138 9.51 7.49 3.05
CA PRO A 138 8.10 7.80 2.80
C PRO A 138 7.85 9.20 2.20
N THR A 139 8.63 10.20 2.62
CA THR A 139 8.53 11.56 2.07
C THR A 139 9.03 11.62 0.62
N GLU A 140 10.15 10.96 0.32
CA GLU A 140 10.70 10.87 -1.03
C GLU A 140 9.78 10.08 -1.96
N ILE A 141 9.17 8.99 -1.48
CA ILE A 141 8.14 8.24 -2.22
C ILE A 141 6.98 9.16 -2.56
N PHE A 142 6.49 9.94 -1.58
CA PHE A 142 5.36 10.86 -1.80
C PHE A 142 5.69 11.92 -2.86
N VAL A 143 6.86 12.56 -2.74
CA VAL A 143 7.32 13.58 -3.71
C VAL A 143 7.50 12.97 -5.10
N TRP A 144 8.15 11.81 -5.19
CA TRP A 144 8.39 11.12 -6.45
C TRP A 144 7.07 10.71 -7.13
N THR A 145 6.12 10.17 -6.35
CA THR A 145 4.78 9.77 -6.83
C THR A 145 3.99 10.97 -7.32
N ALA A 146 3.99 12.08 -6.56
CA ALA A 146 3.33 13.32 -6.96
C ALA A 146 3.91 13.89 -8.27
N GLN A 147 5.24 13.89 -8.40
CA GLN A 147 5.92 14.29 -9.63
C GLN A 147 5.56 13.38 -10.82
N LYS A 148 5.44 12.06 -10.59
CA LYS A 148 5.04 11.12 -11.65
C LYS A 148 3.59 11.32 -12.08
N MET A 149 2.67 11.53 -11.14
CA MET A 149 1.28 11.87 -11.44
C MET A 149 1.22 13.16 -12.27
N GLN A 150 1.99 14.18 -11.88
CA GLN A 150 2.06 15.42 -12.64
C GLN A 150 2.63 15.21 -14.04
N LYS A 151 3.65 14.37 -14.22
CA LYS A 151 4.18 14.01 -15.55
C LYS A 151 3.18 13.22 -16.40
N ALA A 152 2.41 12.32 -15.80
CA ALA A 152 1.36 11.56 -16.50
C ALA A 152 0.21 12.48 -16.94
N ILE A 153 -0.23 13.37 -16.06
CA ILE A 153 -1.22 14.42 -16.36
C ILE A 153 -0.69 15.33 -17.46
N ASN A 154 0.56 15.82 -17.38
CA ASN A 154 1.15 16.66 -18.41
C ASN A 154 1.34 15.92 -19.75
N LYS A 155 1.49 14.59 -19.74
CA LYS A 155 1.57 13.76 -20.94
C LYS A 155 0.19 13.56 -21.58
N GLU A 156 -0.85 13.40 -20.78
CA GLU A 156 -2.25 13.37 -21.22
C GLU A 156 -2.74 14.76 -21.68
N GLU A 157 -2.34 15.85 -21.01
CA GLU A 157 -2.63 17.24 -21.41
C GLU A 157 -1.94 17.63 -22.72
N ARG A 158 -0.79 17.00 -23.05
CA ARG A 158 -0.16 17.16 -24.38
C ARG A 158 -0.91 16.46 -25.50
N GLU A 159 -1.76 15.48 -25.20
CA GLU A 159 -2.67 14.83 -26.16
C GLU A 159 -4.06 15.46 -26.18
N ALA A 160 -4.41 16.28 -25.19
CA ALA A 160 -5.70 16.97 -25.10
C ALA A 160 -5.53 18.47 -24.77
N ILE A 161 -5.29 19.31 -25.80
CA ILE A 161 -5.38 20.76 -25.64
C ILE A 161 -6.85 21.22 -25.75
N LYS A 162 -7.45 21.67 -24.65
CA LYS A 162 -7.89 23.08 -24.44
C LYS A 162 -8.45 23.30 -23.01
N PRO A 163 -8.33 24.53 -22.47
CA PRO A 163 -8.08 24.78 -21.04
C PRO A 163 -9.32 25.26 -20.26
N LEU A 164 -9.27 25.19 -18.92
CA LEU A 164 -9.92 26.21 -18.08
C LEU A 164 -9.12 26.50 -16.80
N ILE A 165 -9.15 27.78 -16.48
CA ILE A 165 -8.30 28.58 -15.61
C ILE A 165 -8.76 28.58 -14.14
N GLN A 166 -7.85 29.06 -13.26
CA GLN A 166 -8.02 29.68 -11.92
C GLN A 166 -7.99 28.73 -10.71
N ASN A 167 -7.39 29.06 -9.56
CA ASN A 167 -6.37 30.04 -9.15
C ASN A 167 -6.10 29.85 -7.63
N THR A 168 -4.85 30.06 -7.21
CA THR A 168 -4.35 30.63 -5.93
C THR A 168 -4.81 30.15 -4.54
N THR A 169 -3.80 29.63 -3.82
CA THR A 169 -3.33 29.92 -2.43
C THR A 169 -4.28 29.85 -1.23
N SER A 170 -3.85 29.11 -0.19
CA SER A 170 -3.47 29.72 1.11
C SER A 170 -2.90 28.70 2.10
N LYS A 171 -1.82 29.13 2.77
CA LYS A 171 -1.15 28.46 3.90
C LYS A 171 -2.07 28.48 5.13
N SER A 172 -2.18 27.34 5.82
CA SER A 172 -2.31 27.30 7.28
C SER A 172 -1.79 25.95 7.80
N ASN A 173 -0.66 26.01 8.51
CA ASN A 173 -0.07 24.88 9.23
C ASN A 173 -0.81 24.68 10.57
N LYS A 174 -2.03 24.17 10.51
CA LYS A 174 -2.55 23.30 11.58
C LYS A 174 -2.36 21.88 11.08
N ALA A 175 -1.92 20.97 11.95
CA ALA A 175 -1.74 19.55 11.63
C ALA A 175 -3.01 19.01 10.96
N ARG A 176 -3.02 19.01 9.63
CA ARG A 176 -4.12 18.49 8.84
C ARG A 176 -4.09 16.99 9.07
N THR A 177 -5.11 16.44 9.70
CA THR A 177 -5.45 15.04 9.50
C THR A 177 -5.61 14.87 7.99
N THR A 178 -4.66 14.20 7.36
CA THR A 178 -4.69 13.93 5.93
C THR A 178 -5.73 12.85 5.66
N VAL A 179 -6.41 12.94 4.51
CA VAL A 179 -7.33 11.90 4.07
C VAL A 179 -6.57 10.56 4.05
N PRO A 180 -7.13 9.47 4.62
CA PRO A 180 -6.48 8.16 4.58
C PRO A 180 -6.16 7.76 3.13
N MET A 181 -4.91 7.42 2.89
CA MET A 181 -4.43 7.05 1.56
C MET A 181 -4.67 5.56 1.32
N CYS A 182 -4.94 5.20 0.08
CA CYS A 182 -5.11 3.82 -0.34
C CYS A 182 -3.86 3.00 0.05
N THR A 183 -3.99 2.06 0.97
CA THR A 183 -2.86 1.22 1.43
C THR A 183 -2.25 0.38 0.31
N PHE A 184 -2.98 0.22 -0.80
CA PHE A 184 -2.43 -0.45 -1.96
C PHE A 184 -1.55 0.55 -2.71
N CYS A 185 -2.08 1.72 -3.13
CA CYS A 185 -1.40 2.59 -4.10
C CYS A 185 -0.72 3.80 -3.51
N TRP A 186 -1.11 4.27 -2.34
CA TRP A 186 -0.53 5.44 -1.66
C TRP A 186 -0.60 6.75 -2.48
N GLU A 187 -1.15 6.71 -3.70
CA GLU A 187 -1.30 7.85 -4.61
C GLU A 187 -2.70 8.46 -4.54
N ARG A 188 -3.71 7.66 -4.17
CA ARG A 188 -5.11 8.08 -4.15
C ARG A 188 -5.72 7.87 -2.76
N PRO A 189 -6.66 8.72 -2.34
CA PRO A 189 -7.46 8.49 -1.14
C PRO A 189 -8.17 7.14 -1.16
N ILE A 190 -8.43 6.58 0.01
CA ILE A 190 -9.41 5.51 0.18
C ILE A 190 -10.79 6.06 -0.17
N ASP A 191 -11.52 5.36 -1.04
CA ASP A 191 -12.86 5.72 -1.49
C ASP A 191 -13.81 4.52 -1.58
N THR A 192 -13.35 3.35 -1.13
CA THR A 192 -14.06 2.07 -1.27
C THR A 192 -14.15 1.38 0.08
N LEU A 193 -15.34 0.87 0.38
CA LEU A 193 -15.67 0.04 1.53
C LEU A 193 -15.99 -1.39 1.07
N LEU A 194 -15.34 -2.39 1.66
CA LEU A 194 -15.56 -3.81 1.36
C LEU A 194 -16.65 -4.38 2.27
N MET A 195 -17.75 -4.86 1.69
CA MET A 195 -18.91 -5.39 2.42
C MET A 195 -18.86 -6.93 2.47
N PRO A 196 -19.31 -7.56 3.58
CA PRO A 196 -19.96 -6.96 4.75
C PRO A 196 -19.00 -6.49 5.85
N CYS A 197 -17.71 -6.79 5.73
CA CYS A 197 -16.71 -6.54 6.78
C CYS A 197 -16.40 -5.05 7.08
N ASN A 198 -16.94 -4.14 6.27
CA ASN A 198 -16.75 -2.68 6.35
C ASN A 198 -15.29 -2.21 6.47
N HIS A 199 -14.35 -2.92 5.85
CA HIS A 199 -12.97 -2.47 5.75
C HIS A 199 -12.81 -1.46 4.61
N ALA A 200 -12.28 -0.28 4.94
CA ALA A 200 -11.92 0.77 4.02
C ALA A 200 -10.40 0.74 3.82
N VAL A 201 -9.94 0.22 2.68
CA VAL A 201 -8.53 -0.19 2.49
C VAL A 201 -7.89 0.46 1.27
N CYS A 202 -8.65 0.64 0.20
CA CYS A 202 -8.09 1.03 -1.08
C CYS A 202 -9.02 1.94 -1.89
N CYS A 203 -8.46 2.53 -2.95
CA CYS A 203 -9.21 3.29 -3.95
C CYS A 203 -9.90 2.36 -4.95
N LYS A 204 -10.92 2.86 -5.64
CA LYS A 204 -11.76 2.13 -6.59
C LYS A 204 -10.94 1.37 -7.63
N ILE A 205 -9.93 2.02 -8.22
CA ILE A 205 -9.08 1.41 -9.25
C ILE A 205 -8.28 0.24 -8.67
N CYS A 206 -7.77 0.38 -7.45
CA CYS A 206 -7.04 -0.71 -6.78
C CYS A 206 -7.97 -1.87 -6.41
N LYS A 207 -9.20 -1.57 -5.96
CA LYS A 207 -10.23 -2.59 -5.72
C LYS A 207 -10.56 -3.35 -7.01
N ASP A 208 -10.75 -2.69 -8.14
CA ASP A 208 -11.10 -3.34 -9.41
C ASP A 208 -9.97 -4.29 -9.86
N ASN A 209 -8.74 -3.81 -9.77
CA ASN A 209 -7.55 -4.61 -10.06
C ASN A 209 -7.45 -5.84 -9.14
N TYR A 210 -7.68 -5.66 -7.84
CA TYR A 210 -7.64 -6.74 -6.86
C TYR A 210 -8.71 -7.81 -7.10
N ILE A 211 -9.98 -7.41 -7.26
CA ILE A 211 -11.08 -8.35 -7.51
C ILE A 211 -10.86 -9.12 -8.82
N SER A 212 -10.45 -8.43 -9.89
CA SER A 212 -10.15 -9.06 -11.18
C SER A 212 -9.03 -10.09 -11.06
N TYR A 213 -7.97 -9.77 -10.31
CA TYR A 213 -6.85 -10.66 -10.09
C TYR A 213 -7.22 -11.90 -9.28
N GLU A 214 -7.88 -11.73 -8.13
CA GLU A 214 -8.24 -12.86 -7.26
C GLU A 214 -9.18 -13.82 -7.99
N ARG A 215 -10.14 -13.31 -8.77
CA ARG A 215 -11.01 -14.13 -9.64
C ARG A 215 -10.22 -14.92 -10.68
N LYS A 216 -9.24 -14.30 -11.36
CA LYS A 216 -8.38 -14.99 -12.33
C LYS A 216 -7.53 -16.06 -11.66
N ARG A 217 -6.96 -15.75 -10.49
CA ARG A 217 -6.15 -16.67 -9.68
C ARG A 217 -6.97 -17.88 -9.23
N ASN A 218 -8.18 -17.66 -8.73
CA ASN A 218 -9.05 -18.74 -8.26
C ASN A 218 -9.50 -19.64 -9.42
N LYS A 219 -9.85 -19.04 -10.56
CA LYS A 219 -10.15 -19.79 -11.78
C LYS A 219 -8.98 -20.67 -12.21
N ALA A 220 -7.75 -20.15 -12.21
CA ALA A 220 -6.55 -20.92 -12.56
C ALA A 220 -6.25 -22.09 -11.60
N LYS A 221 -6.75 -22.01 -10.36
CA LYS A 221 -6.59 -23.04 -9.32
C LYS A 221 -7.83 -23.94 -9.16
N ASN A 222 -8.83 -23.82 -10.03
CA ASN A 222 -10.13 -24.50 -9.90
C ASN A 222 -10.79 -24.31 -8.52
N LEU A 223 -10.66 -23.10 -7.95
CA LEU A 223 -11.26 -22.71 -6.66
C LEU A 223 -12.54 -21.90 -6.87
N SER A 224 -13.27 -21.65 -5.78
CA SER A 224 -14.41 -20.73 -5.76
C SER A 224 -14.04 -19.36 -6.34
N MET A 225 -14.94 -18.77 -7.13
CA MET A 225 -14.79 -17.41 -7.67
C MET A 225 -14.94 -16.30 -6.62
N ASP A 226 -15.18 -16.69 -5.37
CA ASP A 226 -15.28 -15.78 -4.23
C ASP A 226 -13.96 -15.06 -3.98
N VAL A 227 -14.05 -13.75 -3.78
CA VAL A 227 -12.93 -12.90 -3.41
C VAL A 227 -13.07 -12.54 -1.94
N VAL A 228 -11.97 -12.58 -1.21
CA VAL A 228 -11.94 -12.27 0.23
C VAL A 228 -11.31 -10.92 0.51
N CYS A 229 -11.68 -10.29 1.62
CA CYS A 229 -11.09 -9.06 2.11
C CYS A 229 -9.58 -9.28 2.36
N PRO A 230 -8.71 -8.37 1.88
CA PRO A 230 -7.26 -8.48 2.08
C PRO A 230 -6.85 -8.37 3.56
N ILE A 231 -7.70 -7.79 4.41
CA ILE A 231 -7.45 -7.56 5.83
C ILE A 231 -7.95 -8.74 6.67
N CYS A 232 -9.27 -8.95 6.70
CA CYS A 232 -9.90 -9.91 7.60
C CYS A 232 -10.22 -11.27 6.95
N ARG A 233 -9.99 -11.44 5.64
CA ARG A 233 -10.30 -12.66 4.87
C ARG A 233 -11.77 -13.05 4.80
N GLU A 234 -12.68 -12.21 5.28
CA GLU A 234 -14.12 -12.37 5.08
C GLU A 234 -14.48 -12.25 3.59
N LYS A 235 -15.47 -13.02 3.13
CA LYS A 235 -15.92 -12.98 1.73
C LYS A 235 -16.47 -11.59 1.39
N ILE A 236 -16.02 -11.05 0.26
CA ILE A 236 -16.53 -9.78 -0.26
C ILE A 236 -17.81 -10.07 -1.05
N GLU A 237 -18.94 -9.65 -0.51
CA GLU A 237 -20.25 -9.77 -1.14
C GLU A 237 -20.61 -8.53 -1.95
N GLY A 238 -20.05 -7.38 -1.59
CA GLY A 238 -20.30 -6.11 -2.25
C GLY A 238 -19.25 -5.06 -1.96
N VAL A 239 -19.34 -3.94 -2.66
CA VAL A 239 -18.50 -2.77 -2.44
C VAL A 239 -19.36 -1.52 -2.42
N ALA A 240 -19.06 -0.61 -1.50
CA ALA A 240 -19.69 0.70 -1.43
C ALA A 240 -18.65 1.79 -1.66
N GLN A 241 -19.07 2.90 -2.25
CA GLN A 241 -18.23 4.09 -2.38
C GLN A 241 -18.38 4.95 -1.13
N ILE A 242 -17.26 5.49 -0.64
CA ILE A 242 -17.22 6.34 0.54
C ILE A 242 -16.46 7.63 0.26
N TRP A 243 -16.78 8.69 1.01
CA TRP A 243 -16.14 10.00 0.86
C TRP A 243 -15.78 10.61 2.20
N PHE A 244 -14.49 10.91 2.37
CA PHE A 244 -14.00 11.60 3.55
C PHE A 244 -14.30 13.09 3.50
N PRO A 245 -14.64 13.73 4.64
CA PRO A 245 -14.84 15.17 4.69
C PRO A 245 -13.50 15.89 4.49
N LYS A 246 -13.51 17.06 3.85
CA LYS A 246 -12.30 17.86 3.59
C LYS A 246 -11.46 18.15 4.84
N ILE A 247 -12.12 18.26 6.00
CA ILE A 247 -11.49 18.58 7.28
C ILE A 247 -10.98 17.30 7.99
N CYS A 248 -11.31 16.10 7.49
CA CYS A 248 -10.84 14.80 8.00
C CYS A 248 -10.91 14.67 9.53
N ARG A 249 -12.06 15.06 10.08
CA ARG A 249 -12.38 14.92 11.51
C ARG A 249 -13.87 14.63 11.67
N CYS A 250 -14.26 14.21 12.87
CA CYS A 250 -15.65 13.98 13.20
C CYS A 250 -16.46 15.28 13.04
N LEU A 251 -17.56 15.22 12.27
CA LEU A 251 -18.46 16.36 12.06
C LEU A 251 -19.52 16.48 13.16
N LEU A 252 -19.59 15.51 14.07
CA LEU A 252 -20.66 15.38 15.07
C LEU A 252 -20.23 15.77 16.48
N CYS A 253 -18.94 15.65 16.79
CA CYS A 253 -18.41 15.96 18.12
C CYS A 253 -17.93 17.40 18.20
N LYS A 254 -18.24 18.07 19.31
CA LYS A 254 -17.78 19.44 19.59
C LYS A 254 -16.32 19.50 20.08
N ASN A 255 -15.75 18.39 20.55
CA ASN A 255 -14.45 18.33 21.25
C ASN A 255 -13.28 17.91 20.34
N ASP A 256 -13.17 18.44 19.12
CA ASP A 256 -12.08 18.12 18.17
C ASP A 256 -11.78 16.61 18.04
N CYS A 257 -12.83 15.80 17.93
CA CYS A 257 -12.71 14.35 17.78
C CYS A 257 -12.19 13.99 16.38
N ASN A 258 -11.09 13.25 16.31
CA ASN A 258 -10.49 12.79 15.05
C ASN A 258 -10.98 11.42 14.58
N LYS A 259 -11.91 10.77 15.31
CA LYS A 259 -12.44 9.45 14.92
C LYS A 259 -13.33 9.56 13.68
N LEU A 260 -13.01 8.76 12.66
CA LEU A 260 -13.72 8.63 11.39
C LEU A 260 -14.21 7.19 11.20
N SER A 261 -15.02 6.69 12.14
CA SER A 261 -15.46 5.29 12.17
C SER A 261 -16.90 5.07 11.69
N ALA A 262 -17.54 6.07 11.08
CA ALA A 262 -18.94 6.02 10.68
C ALA A 262 -19.16 6.53 9.26
N VAL A 263 -19.91 5.75 8.48
CA VAL A 263 -20.41 6.12 7.14
C VAL A 263 -21.93 6.20 7.15
N ALA A 264 -22.48 7.24 6.53
CA ALA A 264 -23.89 7.34 6.18
C ALA A 264 -24.23 6.30 5.10
N GLY A 265 -24.67 5.13 5.55
CA GLY A 265 -24.84 3.93 4.75
C GLY A 265 -26.29 3.59 4.46
N GLY A 266 -26.55 2.29 4.27
CA GLY A 266 -27.87 1.77 3.89
C GLY A 266 -28.12 1.78 2.38
N LYS A 267 -29.21 1.11 1.97
CA LYS A 267 -29.65 1.14 0.57
C LYS A 267 -30.02 2.58 0.21
N ASN A 268 -29.30 3.17 -0.74
CA ASN A 268 -29.36 4.59 -1.11
C ASN A 268 -28.71 5.57 -0.12
N GLY A 269 -27.87 5.11 0.81
CA GLY A 269 -27.03 5.97 1.62
C GLY A 269 -26.13 6.88 0.77
N CYS A 270 -25.70 8.01 1.34
CA CYS A 270 -24.83 8.95 0.62
C CYS A 270 -23.33 8.61 0.69
N GLY A 271 -22.93 7.60 1.48
CA GLY A 271 -21.55 7.13 1.62
C GLY A 271 -20.59 8.13 2.26
N CYS A 272 -21.07 9.28 2.73
CA CYS A 272 -20.22 10.25 3.42
C CYS A 272 -19.72 9.66 4.74
N VAL A 273 -18.43 9.79 5.01
CA VAL A 273 -17.84 9.54 6.33
C VAL A 273 -18.18 10.74 7.20
N ILE A 274 -18.92 10.54 8.28
CA ILE A 274 -19.53 11.65 9.04
C ILE A 274 -18.94 11.82 10.44
N GLY A 275 -18.21 10.82 10.96
CA GLY A 275 -17.48 10.95 12.22
C GLY A 275 -17.40 9.67 13.02
N CYS A 276 -17.53 9.76 14.35
CA CYS A 276 -17.51 8.59 15.22
C CYS A 276 -18.85 7.85 15.20
N TYR A 277 -18.78 6.52 15.21
CA TYR A 277 -19.92 5.63 15.08
C TYR A 277 -21.04 5.89 16.10
N GLU A 278 -20.72 6.03 17.38
CA GLU A 278 -21.72 6.24 18.45
C GLU A 278 -22.59 7.46 18.22
N LYS A 279 -22.00 8.60 17.83
CA LYS A 279 -22.75 9.84 17.57
C LYS A 279 -23.51 9.77 16.26
N ALA A 280 -22.94 9.15 15.24
CA ALA A 280 -23.59 8.98 13.95
C ALA A 280 -24.83 8.10 14.07
N ARG A 281 -24.74 7.00 14.83
CA ARG A 281 -25.86 6.11 15.11
C ARG A 281 -26.98 6.83 15.83
N LYS A 282 -26.67 7.58 16.90
CA LYS A 282 -27.67 8.40 17.59
C LYS A 282 -28.34 9.42 16.65
N LEU A 283 -27.55 10.12 15.83
CA LEU A 283 -28.11 11.08 14.86
C LEU A 283 -29.08 10.40 13.87
N CYS A 284 -28.79 9.17 13.45
CA CYS A 284 -29.66 8.39 12.57
C CYS A 284 -30.94 7.96 13.29
N GLU A 285 -30.85 7.49 14.53
CA GLU A 285 -32.00 7.10 15.37
C GLU A 285 -32.93 8.30 15.65
N ASP A 286 -32.36 9.50 15.77
CA ASP A 286 -33.10 10.75 15.94
C ASP A 286 -33.71 11.27 14.61
N GLY A 287 -33.62 10.53 13.50
CA GLY A 287 -34.15 10.92 12.18
C GLY A 287 -33.36 12.04 11.51
N GLY A 288 -32.07 12.17 11.83
CA GLY A 288 -31.21 13.24 11.35
C GLY A 288 -30.75 13.11 9.89
N SER A 289 -30.13 14.17 9.41
CA SER A 289 -29.53 14.23 8.07
C SER A 289 -28.00 14.21 8.11
N CYS A 290 -27.39 13.75 7.03
CA CYS A 290 -25.95 13.74 6.85
C CYS A 290 -25.38 15.16 6.99
N PRO A 291 -24.46 15.42 7.94
CA PRO A 291 -23.90 16.75 8.17
C PRO A 291 -23.07 17.28 6.98
N HIS A 292 -22.67 16.40 6.05
CA HIS A 292 -21.88 16.78 4.89
C HIS A 292 -22.73 17.17 3.68
N CYS A 293 -23.77 16.39 3.35
CA CYS A 293 -24.57 16.57 2.13
C CYS A 293 -26.07 16.81 2.38
N GLN A 294 -26.50 16.85 3.64
CA GLN A 294 -27.89 17.09 4.08
C GLN A 294 -28.91 16.04 3.64
N LYS A 295 -28.49 14.94 3.00
CA LYS A 295 -29.36 13.79 2.72
C LYS A 295 -29.77 13.10 4.01
N GLU A 296 -31.03 12.70 4.11
CA GLU A 296 -31.56 11.89 5.22
C GLU A 296 -30.68 10.66 5.50
N LEU A 297 -30.43 10.38 6.77
CA LEU A 297 -29.69 9.19 7.19
C LEU A 297 -30.63 7.99 7.23
N ILE A 298 -30.41 7.06 6.31
CA ILE A 298 -31.17 5.81 6.24
C ILE A 298 -30.59 4.77 7.21
N ASP A 299 -29.26 4.70 7.28
CA ASP A 299 -28.51 3.80 8.15
C ASP A 299 -27.09 4.35 8.36
N VAL A 300 -26.40 3.84 9.38
CA VAL A 300 -25.01 4.16 9.68
C VAL A 300 -24.20 2.88 9.84
N LEU A 301 -23.16 2.76 9.01
CA LEU A 301 -22.23 1.65 9.06
C LEU A 301 -21.00 2.03 9.87
N GLN A 302 -20.59 1.14 10.78
CA GLN A 302 -19.27 1.22 11.40
C GLN A 302 -18.23 0.79 10.38
N ILE A 303 -17.20 1.61 10.17
CA ILE A 303 -16.12 1.33 9.23
C ILE A 303 -14.77 1.16 9.94
N PHE A 304 -13.91 0.34 9.34
CA PHE A 304 -12.56 0.07 9.80
C PHE A 304 -11.58 0.55 8.74
N ILE A 305 -10.93 1.68 9.00
CA ILE A 305 -9.98 2.28 8.06
C ILE A 305 -8.62 1.66 8.32
N GLN A 306 -8.04 1.01 7.32
CA GLN A 306 -6.63 0.66 7.36
C GLN A 306 -5.85 1.87 6.85
N ASP A 307 -5.04 2.47 7.71
CA ASP A 307 -4.11 3.56 7.39
C ASP A 307 -2.70 3.08 7.75
N ASP A 308 -1.68 3.63 7.10
CA ASP A 308 -0.27 3.23 7.29
C ASP A 308 0.30 3.67 8.66
N ARG A 309 -0.55 4.24 9.51
CA ARG A 309 -0.24 4.71 10.86
C ARG A 309 -0.48 3.66 11.95
N ASP A 310 -1.15 2.55 11.62
CA ASP A 310 -1.48 1.44 12.53
C ASP A 310 -1.05 0.07 11.97
#